data_AF-A0A6J4R9N5-F1
#
_entry.id   AF-A0A6J4R9N5-F1
#
_cell.length_a   1.000
_cell.length_b   1.000
_cell.length_c   1.000
_cell.angle_alpha   90.00
_cell.angle_beta   90.00
_cell.angle_gamma   90.00
#
_symmetry.space_group_name_H-M   'P 1'
#
loop_
_entity.id
_entity.type
_entity.pdbx_description
1 polymer ?
#
loop_
_entity_poly.entity_id
_entity_poly.type
_entity_poly.pdbx_seq_one_letter_code
_entity_poly.pdbx_strand_id
1 'polypeptide(L)'
;MSMLGEGVNWVRNVRAAGGCATLRHGRREVVRLEEVAPDRRAGVLKDYLGRAPNARTHMPVDKEAPLSDFDRVASRLPVFRVVPKDTA
;
A
#
# COMPACT_ATOMS: atom_id res chain seq x y z
N MET A 1 2.91 -16.68 -3.22
CA MET A 1 2.67 -15.57 -4.17
C MET A 1 2.90 -14.27 -3.43
N SER A 2 3.81 -13.42 -3.90
CA SER A 2 4.08 -12.12 -3.25
C SER A 2 2.89 -11.18 -3.47
N MET A 3 2.37 -10.57 -2.40
CA MET A 3 1.34 -9.53 -2.46
C MET A 3 1.93 -8.11 -2.55
N LEU A 4 3.27 -7.96 -2.61
CA LEU A 4 3.97 -6.69 -2.46
C LEU A 4 4.87 -6.38 -3.67
N GLY A 5 4.85 -5.11 -4.12
CA GLY A 5 5.67 -4.55 -5.21
C GLY A 5 4.84 -4.02 -6.40
N GLU A 6 5.36 -3.05 -7.16
CA GLU A 6 4.64 -2.44 -8.30
C GLU A 6 4.24 -3.43 -9.41
N GLY A 7 4.95 -4.55 -9.51
CA GLY A 7 4.74 -5.57 -10.54
C GLY A 7 3.68 -6.61 -10.21
N VAL A 8 3.05 -6.57 -9.03
CA VAL A 8 2.06 -7.59 -8.64
C VAL A 8 0.73 -7.37 -9.36
N ASN A 9 0.10 -8.48 -9.77
CA ASN A 9 -1.09 -8.44 -10.63
C ASN A 9 -2.22 -7.60 -10.05
N TRP A 10 -2.43 -7.61 -8.72
CA TRP A 10 -3.52 -6.84 -8.12
C TRP A 10 -3.31 -5.32 -8.24
N VAL A 11 -2.07 -4.81 -8.15
CA VAL A 11 -1.75 -3.38 -8.32
C VAL A 11 -2.07 -2.95 -9.74
N ARG A 12 -1.66 -3.76 -10.73
CA ARG A 12 -1.96 -3.51 -12.15
C ARG A 12 -3.46 -3.50 -12.40
N ASN A 13 -4.18 -4.47 -11.84
CA ASN A 13 -5.63 -4.58 -11.99
C ASN A 13 -6.36 -3.39 -11.36
N VAL A 14 -5.96 -2.95 -10.16
CA VAL A 14 -6.55 -1.79 -9.49
C VAL A 14 -6.30 -0.51 -10.31
N ARG A 15 -5.08 -0.30 -10.79
CA ARG A 15 -4.75 0.84 -11.67
C ARG A 15 -5.58 0.82 -12.95
N ALA A 16 -5.70 -0.34 -13.60
CA ALA A 16 -6.53 -0.51 -14.79
C ALA A 16 -8.03 -0.32 -14.53
N ALA A 17 -8.52 -0.65 -13.33
CA ALA A 17 -9.89 -0.44 -12.90
C ALA A 17 -10.16 0.98 -12.36
N GLY A 18 -9.24 1.94 -12.54
CA GLY A 18 -9.38 3.31 -12.06
C GLY A 18 -9.45 3.42 -10.53
N GLY A 19 -8.84 2.47 -9.82
CA GLY A 19 -8.85 2.38 -8.36
C GLY A 19 -10.06 1.62 -7.79
N CYS A 20 -11.02 1.18 -8.58
CA CYS A 20 -12.18 0.44 -8.06
C CYS A 20 -11.77 -0.94 -7.52
N ALA A 21 -12.12 -1.22 -6.27
CA ALA A 21 -11.86 -2.50 -5.63
C ALA A 21 -12.99 -2.94 -4.70
N THR A 22 -13.02 -4.22 -4.35
CA THR A 22 -13.86 -4.75 -3.29
C THR A 22 -12.97 -5.31 -2.19
N LEU A 23 -13.12 -4.81 -0.96
CA LEU A 23 -12.45 -5.35 0.22
C LEU A 23 -13.35 -6.38 0.91
N ARG A 24 -12.72 -7.45 1.43
CA ARG A 24 -13.40 -8.51 2.19
C ARG A 24 -12.65 -8.78 3.49
N HIS A 25 -13.18 -8.33 4.62
CA HIS A 25 -12.56 -8.47 5.95
C HIS A 25 -13.61 -8.72 7.05
N GLY A 26 -14.48 -9.71 6.84
CA GLY A 26 -15.67 -9.97 7.67
C GLY A 26 -16.94 -9.29 7.11
N ARG A 27 -16.77 -8.24 6.31
CA ARG A 27 -17.81 -7.63 5.47
C ARG A 27 -17.27 -7.34 4.07
N ARG A 28 -18.18 -7.15 3.10
CA ARG A 28 -17.85 -6.82 1.71
C ARG A 28 -18.10 -5.34 1.48
N GLU A 29 -17.06 -4.61 1.09
CA GLU A 29 -17.13 -3.16 0.84
C GLU A 29 -16.61 -2.81 -0.55
N VAL A 30 -17.36 -2.00 -1.29
CA VAL A 30 -16.89 -1.41 -2.54
C VAL A 30 -16.19 -0.10 -2.22
N VAL A 31 -14.92 0.00 -2.62
CA VAL A 31 -14.04 1.12 -2.28
C VAL A 31 -13.34 1.64 -3.53
N ARG A 32 -12.76 2.82 -3.41
CA ARG A 32 -11.76 3.34 -4.33
C ARG A 32 -10.41 3.36 -3.63
N LEU A 33 -9.40 2.90 -4.34
CA LEU A 33 -8.00 2.89 -3.94
C LEU A 33 -7.31 4.06 -4.64
N GLU A 34 -6.96 5.07 -3.87
CA GLU A 34 -6.25 6.26 -4.36
C GLU A 34 -4.76 6.10 -4.10
N GLU A 35 -3.96 6.18 -5.14
CA GLU A 35 -2.51 6.00 -4.99
C GLU A 35 -1.89 7.19 -4.25
N VAL A 36 -1.17 6.90 -3.17
CA VAL A 36 -0.49 7.93 -2.38
C VAL A 36 0.77 8.34 -3.12
N ALA A 37 1.04 9.64 -3.18
CA ALA A 37 2.25 10.18 -3.80
C ALA A 37 3.51 9.67 -3.07
N PRO A 38 4.61 9.32 -3.78
CA PRO A 38 5.80 8.68 -3.18
C PRO A 38 6.37 9.39 -1.95
N ASP A 39 6.39 10.73 -1.97
CA ASP A 39 6.83 11.62 -0.89
C ASP A 39 6.01 11.49 0.40
N ARG A 40 4.81 10.92 0.33
CA ARG A 40 3.92 10.70 1.48
C ARG A 40 3.86 9.25 1.95
N ARG A 41 4.53 8.32 1.26
CA ARG A 41 4.44 6.88 1.57
C ARG A 41 5.31 6.49 2.75
N ALA A 42 6.44 7.17 2.98
CA ALA A 42 7.42 6.77 3.99
C ALA A 42 6.83 6.62 5.39
N GLY A 43 6.00 7.58 5.83
CA GLY A 43 5.33 7.50 7.13
C GLY A 43 4.41 6.28 7.23
N VAL A 44 3.60 6.03 6.19
CA VAL A 44 2.68 4.88 6.15
C VAL A 44 3.44 3.55 6.18
N LEU A 45 4.55 3.45 5.45
CA LEU A 45 5.39 2.24 5.40
C LEU A 45 6.08 1.97 6.74
N LYS A 46 6.54 3.02 7.43
CA LYS A 46 7.13 2.91 8.77
C LYS A 46 6.11 2.44 9.79
N ASP A 47 4.92 3.03 9.80
CA ASP A 47 3.81 2.60 10.68
C ASP A 47 3.39 1.15 10.39
N TYR A 48 3.38 0.76 9.11
CA TYR A 48 3.09 -0.60 8.69
C TYR A 48 4.10 -1.61 9.23
N LEU A 49 5.42 -1.33 9.13
CA LEU A 49 6.45 -2.20 9.71
C LEU A 49 6.35 -2.31 11.24
N GLY A 50 5.95 -1.23 11.92
CA GLY A 50 5.73 -1.26 13.36
C GLY A 50 4.58 -2.18 13.77
N ARG A 51 3.53 -2.27 12.95
CA ARG A 51 2.34 -3.12 13.21
C ARG A 51 2.48 -4.54 12.69
N ALA A 52 3.26 -4.75 11.63
CA ALA A 52 3.42 -6.02 10.95
C ALA A 52 4.91 -6.38 10.84
N PRO A 53 5.53 -6.94 11.90
CA PRO A 53 6.97 -7.27 11.89
C PRO A 53 7.37 -8.22 10.76
N ASN A 54 6.46 -9.12 10.36
CA ASN A 54 6.68 -10.07 9.26
C ASN A 54 6.79 -9.40 7.88
N ALA A 55 6.36 -8.13 7.73
CA ALA A 55 6.53 -7.39 6.49
C ALA A 55 8.00 -7.05 6.19
N ARG A 56 8.90 -7.15 7.18
CA ARG A 56 10.35 -7.00 7.00
C ARG A 56 10.92 -7.92 5.92
N THR A 57 10.37 -9.12 5.76
CA THR A 57 10.80 -10.07 4.70
C THR A 57 10.61 -9.49 3.28
N HIS A 58 9.71 -8.52 3.12
CA HIS A 58 9.35 -7.95 1.83
C HIS A 58 9.74 -6.47 1.71
N MET A 59 10.31 -5.87 2.77
CA MET A 59 10.71 -4.48 2.79
C MET A 59 12.18 -4.38 3.21
N PRO A 60 13.08 -3.90 2.34
CA PRO A 60 14.52 -3.84 2.63
C PRO A 60 14.88 -2.61 3.49
N VAL A 61 14.10 -2.34 4.54
CA VAL A 61 14.29 -1.22 5.47
C VAL A 61 14.00 -1.71 6.88
N ASP A 62 14.85 -1.32 7.85
CA ASP A 62 14.58 -1.64 9.25
C ASP A 62 13.44 -0.78 9.82
N LYS A 63 12.65 -1.32 10.75
CA LYS A 63 11.53 -0.60 11.38
C LYS A 63 12.00 0.65 12.16
N GLU A 64 13.22 0.61 12.69
CA GLU A 64 13.85 1.69 13.48
C GLU A 64 14.60 2.70 12.58
N ALA A 65 14.70 2.43 11.28
CA ALA A 65 15.38 3.31 10.33
C ALA A 65 14.73 4.71 10.28
N PRO A 66 15.52 5.75 9.91
CA PRO A 66 14.97 7.09 9.67
C PRO A 66 14.02 7.09 8.46
N LEU A 67 13.09 8.06 8.43
CA LEU A 67 12.10 8.19 7.33
C LEU A 67 12.77 8.32 5.96
N SER A 68 13.95 8.92 5.88
CA SER A 68 14.73 9.05 4.64
C SER A 68 15.06 7.71 3.98
N ASP A 69 15.20 6.63 4.76
CA ASP A 69 15.44 5.29 4.19
C ASP A 69 14.16 4.69 3.63
N PHE A 70 13.01 5.01 4.23
CA PHE A 70 11.70 4.67 3.68
C PHE A 70 11.42 5.44 2.38
N ASP A 71 11.81 6.71 2.28
CA ASP A 71 11.65 7.51 1.06
C ASP A 71 12.38 6.88 -0.14
N ARG A 72 13.57 6.32 0.09
CA ARG A 72 14.37 5.65 -0.96
C ARG A 72 13.66 4.44 -1.56
N VAL A 73 12.82 3.75 -0.79
CA VAL A 73 12.10 2.55 -1.24
C VAL A 73 10.63 2.82 -1.56
N ALA A 74 10.09 3.96 -1.13
CA ALA A 74 8.69 4.34 -1.26
C ALA A 74 8.18 4.30 -2.71
N SER A 75 9.02 4.67 -3.67
CA SER A 75 8.68 4.62 -5.10
C SER A 75 8.34 3.20 -5.57
N ARG A 76 8.96 2.17 -4.99
CA ARG A 76 8.80 0.76 -5.37
C ARG A 76 7.69 0.03 -4.62
N LEU A 77 7.13 0.68 -3.60
CA LEU A 77 6.12 0.13 -2.69
C LEU A 77 4.82 0.92 -2.86
N PRO A 78 3.89 0.46 -3.71
CA PRO A 78 2.59 1.09 -3.88
C PRO A 78 1.86 1.18 -2.53
N VAL A 79 1.37 2.37 -2.22
CA VAL A 79 0.51 2.62 -1.06
C VAL A 79 -0.78 3.23 -1.60
N PHE A 80 -1.91 2.71 -1.14
CA PHE A 80 -3.22 3.19 -1.53
C PHE A 80 -3.98 3.66 -0.30
N ARG A 81 -4.57 4.85 -0.39
CA ARG A 81 -5.61 5.30 0.53
C ARG A 81 -6.91 4.61 0.13
N VAL A 82 -7.55 3.96 1.10
CA VAL A 82 -8.89 3.40 0.93
C VAL A 82 -9.90 4.51 1.19
N VAL A 83 -10.73 4.81 0.20
CA VAL A 83 -11.88 5.71 0.35
C VAL A 83 -13.16 4.96 0.01
N PRO A 84 -14.29 5.24 0.69
CA PRO A 84 -15.58 4.72 0.29
C PRO A 84 -15.85 5.06 -1.18
N LYS A 85 -16.42 4.13 -1.95
CA LYS A 85 -16.95 4.50 -3.26
C LYS A 85 -18.20 5.31 -3.00
N ASP A 86 -18.17 6.62 -3.31
CA ASP A 86 -19.37 7.45 -3.23
C ASP A 86 -20.48 6.75 -4.01
N THR A 87 -21.52 6.39 -3.28
CA THR A 87 -22.73 5.83 -3.88
C THR A 87 -23.62 7.04 -4.08
N ALA A 88 -23.37 7.77 -5.17
CA ALA A 88 -24.33 8.73 -5.68
C ALA A 88 -25.54 7.98 -6.26
#